data_AF-A0A3Q2CUT7-F1
#
_entry.id   AF-A0A3Q2CUT7-F1
#
_cell.length_a   1.000
_cell.length_b   1.000
_cell.length_c   1.000
_cell.angle_alpha   90.00
_cell.angle_beta   90.00
_cell.angle_gamma   90.00
#
_symmetry.space_group_name_H-M   'P 1'
#
loop_
_entity.id
_entity.type
_entity.pdbx_description
1 polymer ?
#
loop_
_entity_poly.entity_id
_entity_poly.type
_entity_poly.pdbx_seq_one_letter_code
_entity_poly.pdbx_strand_id
1 'polypeptide(L)'
;TANLQTVPLTPSLLLCISLTFLSCLCSSPTDVVSIPAEPGQNINLTCRATKNSLVTVLRLTRDDLKQQKEVFVYRNGKINEKSLNPQFKGRTSLQSLSTADGEVNVTLSNVTKEDNGTYGCLAVTKEGRLETIIHLHVDPPGESLWIRTFSSFLVLDGRNI
;
A
#
# COMPACT_ATOMS: atom_id res chain seq x y z
N THR A 1 45.84 7.89 -34.64
CA THR A 1 46.19 7.89 -33.20
C THR A 1 45.31 8.90 -32.50
N ALA A 2 44.26 8.46 -31.79
CA ALA A 2 43.36 9.36 -31.07
C ALA A 2 44.05 9.82 -29.78
N ASN A 3 44.22 11.13 -29.65
CA ASN A 3 44.89 11.77 -28.52
C ASN A 3 43.87 11.92 -27.38
N LEU A 4 43.99 11.12 -26.33
CA LEU A 4 43.18 11.29 -25.12
C LEU A 4 43.76 12.47 -24.33
N GLN A 5 43.23 13.67 -24.58
CA GLN A 5 43.50 14.82 -23.72
C GLN A 5 42.77 14.63 -22.39
N THR A 6 43.57 14.54 -21.31
CA THR A 6 43.09 14.53 -19.94
C THR A 6 42.51 15.90 -19.59
N VAL A 7 41.19 15.96 -19.36
CA VAL A 7 40.52 17.18 -18.92
C VAL A 7 40.84 17.43 -17.44
N PRO A 8 41.35 18.61 -17.04
CA PRO A 8 41.70 18.88 -15.65
C PRO A 8 40.45 19.00 -14.77
N LEU A 9 40.40 18.21 -13.69
CA LEU A 9 39.32 18.27 -12.69
C LEU A 9 39.47 19.55 -11.87
N THR A 10 38.67 20.56 -12.16
CA THR A 10 38.69 21.82 -11.41
C THR A 10 38.05 21.65 -10.02
N PRO A 11 38.43 22.46 -9.02
CA PRO A 11 37.78 22.45 -7.70
C PRO A 11 36.27 22.67 -7.77
N SER A 12 35.82 23.47 -8.75
CA SER A 12 34.41 23.69 -9.07
C SER A 12 33.71 22.42 -9.57
N LEU A 13 34.38 21.62 -10.41
CA LEU A 13 33.83 20.35 -10.90
C LEU A 13 33.76 19.30 -9.77
N LEU A 14 34.76 19.26 -8.90
CA LEU A 14 34.78 18.42 -7.69
C LEU A 14 33.65 18.80 -6.70
N LEU A 15 33.41 20.10 -6.51
CA LEU A 15 32.31 20.60 -5.69
C LEU A 15 30.95 20.22 -6.28
N CYS A 16 30.78 20.37 -7.60
CA CYS A 16 29.57 19.94 -8.30
C CYS A 16 29.33 18.43 -8.17
N ILE A 17 30.36 17.60 -8.29
CA ILE A 17 30.26 16.15 -8.09
C ILE A 17 29.88 15.82 -6.64
N SER A 18 30.43 16.53 -5.65
CA SER A 18 30.04 16.32 -4.24
C SER A 18 28.57 16.72 -3.95
N LEU A 19 28.08 17.78 -4.59
CA LEU A 19 26.69 18.26 -4.46
C LEU A 19 25.69 17.33 -5.15
N THR A 20 26.05 16.74 -6.30
CA THR A 20 25.20 15.74 -6.95
C THR A 20 25.17 14.42 -6.17
N PHE A 21 26.29 13.99 -5.58
CA PHE A 21 26.33 12.81 -4.70
C PHE A 21 25.49 12.99 -3.42
N LEU A 22 25.45 14.19 -2.83
CA LEU A 22 24.66 14.47 -1.62
C LEU A 22 23.14 14.48 -1.88
N SER A 23 22.73 14.69 -3.13
CA SER A 23 21.32 14.67 -3.54
C SER A 23 20.74 13.26 -3.77
N CYS A 24 21.59 12.22 -3.78
CA CYS A 24 21.18 10.83 -3.87
C CYS A 24 20.78 10.29 -2.47
N LEU A 25 19.86 10.98 -1.80
CA LEU A 25 19.21 10.46 -0.61
C LEU A 25 18.28 9.33 -1.09
N CYS A 26 18.57 8.11 -0.65
CA CYS A 26 17.78 6.92 -0.94
C CYS A 26 16.32 7.11 -0.50
N SER A 27 15.46 7.57 -1.41
CA SER A 27 14.03 7.31 -1.32
C SER A 27 13.87 5.81 -1.51
N SER A 28 13.80 5.04 -0.41
CA SER A 28 13.36 3.65 -0.50
C SER A 28 12.04 3.61 -1.25
N PRO A 29 11.84 2.74 -2.24
CA PRO A 29 10.57 2.64 -2.94
C PRO A 29 9.49 2.29 -1.91
N THR A 30 8.64 3.26 -1.58
CA THR A 30 7.45 3.02 -0.76
C THR A 30 6.53 2.18 -1.60
N ASP A 31 6.22 0.98 -1.14
CA ASP A 31 5.35 0.10 -1.88
C ASP A 31 3.89 0.56 -1.75
N VAL A 32 3.26 0.86 -2.87
CA VAL A 32 1.91 1.42 -2.95
C VAL A 32 0.97 0.41 -3.61
N VAL A 33 -0.08 0.02 -2.90
CA VAL A 33 -1.11 -0.94 -3.36
C VAL A 33 -2.45 -0.21 -3.52
N SER A 34 -3.14 -0.40 -4.64
CA SER A 34 -4.47 0.18 -4.89
C SER A 34 -5.52 -0.92 -4.93
N ILE A 35 -6.57 -0.79 -4.10
CA ILE A 35 -7.62 -1.80 -3.94
C ILE A 35 -8.97 -1.18 -4.31
N PRO A 36 -9.58 -1.55 -5.45
CA PRO A 36 -10.96 -1.23 -5.75
C PRO A 36 -11.91 -2.16 -5.00
N ALA A 37 -13.03 -1.63 -4.54
CA ALA A 37 -14.07 -2.38 -3.84
C ALA A 37 -15.44 -1.75 -4.08
N GLU A 38 -16.48 -2.54 -3.86
CA GLU A 38 -17.86 -2.08 -3.83
C GLU A 38 -18.39 -2.10 -2.39
N PRO A 39 -19.35 -1.21 -2.04
CA PRO A 39 -20.00 -1.24 -0.74
C PRO A 39 -20.57 -2.63 -0.41
N GLY A 40 -20.34 -3.08 0.82
CA GLY A 40 -20.79 -4.39 1.31
C GLY A 40 -19.77 -5.52 1.18
N GLN A 41 -18.69 -5.34 0.42
CA GLN A 41 -17.69 -6.38 0.23
C GLN A 41 -16.80 -6.58 1.47
N ASN A 42 -16.21 -7.78 1.57
CA ASN A 42 -15.12 -8.07 2.48
C ASN A 42 -13.83 -8.06 1.66
N ILE A 43 -12.89 -7.18 2.01
CA ILE A 43 -11.64 -7.00 1.26
C ILE A 43 -10.44 -7.38 2.11
N ASN A 44 -9.32 -7.66 1.45
CA ASN A 44 -8.06 -7.93 2.12
C ASN A 44 -7.12 -6.75 1.95
N LEU A 45 -6.76 -6.11 3.06
CA LEU A 45 -5.73 -5.09 3.12
C LEU A 45 -4.39 -5.81 3.26
N THR A 46 -3.70 -5.97 2.14
CA THR A 46 -2.45 -6.71 2.01
C THR A 46 -1.24 -5.85 2.38
N CYS A 47 -0.44 -6.35 3.31
CA CYS A 47 0.80 -5.72 3.75
C CYS A 47 2.00 -6.56 3.35
N ARG A 48 3.09 -5.94 2.88
CA ARG A 48 4.33 -6.66 2.67
C ARG A 48 5.01 -6.98 3.99
N ALA A 49 5.62 -8.16 4.03
CA ALA A 49 6.43 -8.66 5.12
C ALA A 49 7.61 -9.46 4.56
N THR A 50 8.61 -9.74 5.40
CA THR A 50 9.72 -10.59 4.95
C THR A 50 9.20 -11.99 4.60
N LYS A 51 9.62 -12.53 3.45
CA LYS A 51 9.23 -13.88 2.99
C LYS A 51 9.67 -14.96 3.97
N ASN A 52 8.89 -16.04 4.05
CA ASN A 52 9.17 -17.22 4.86
C ASN A 52 9.45 -16.91 6.34
N SER A 53 8.68 -15.97 6.89
CA SER A 53 8.82 -15.55 8.29
C SER A 53 7.50 -15.53 9.05
N LEU A 54 7.58 -15.19 10.33
CA LEU A 54 6.46 -15.00 11.23
C LEU A 54 6.38 -13.53 11.63
N VAL A 55 5.22 -12.92 11.41
CA VAL A 55 4.94 -11.54 11.82
C VAL A 55 4.76 -11.48 13.34
N THR A 56 5.54 -10.63 13.99
CA THR A 56 5.51 -10.40 15.44
C THR A 56 4.73 -9.13 15.81
N VAL A 57 4.72 -8.15 14.90
CA VAL A 57 3.92 -6.93 14.99
C VAL A 57 3.29 -6.66 13.64
N LEU A 58 1.97 -6.49 13.61
CA LEU A 58 1.24 -5.96 12.46
C LEU A 58 0.45 -4.75 12.93
N ARG A 59 0.66 -3.61 12.27
CA ARG A 59 -0.06 -2.37 12.57
C ARG A 59 -0.58 -1.79 11.28
N LEU A 60 -1.89 -1.60 11.22
CA LEU A 60 -2.58 -0.92 10.14
C LEU A 60 -3.16 0.38 10.68
N THR A 61 -2.92 1.47 9.98
CA THR A 61 -3.31 2.82 10.38
C THR A 61 -3.97 3.55 9.22
N ARG A 62 -4.81 4.55 9.51
CA ARG A 62 -5.38 5.48 8.54
C ARG A 62 -5.06 6.90 8.98
N ASP A 63 -4.31 7.63 8.17
CA ASP A 63 -3.71 8.90 8.60
C ASP A 63 -4.65 10.11 8.59
N ASP A 64 -5.73 10.03 7.81
CA ASP A 64 -6.80 11.02 7.71
C ASP A 64 -7.76 11.01 8.92
N LEU A 65 -7.73 9.97 9.74
CA LEU A 65 -8.48 9.91 10.99
C LEU A 65 -7.88 10.87 12.01
N LYS A 66 -8.66 11.89 12.40
CA LYS A 66 -8.23 12.94 13.35
C LYS A 66 -7.86 12.40 14.74
N GLN A 67 -8.48 11.30 15.14
CA GLN A 67 -8.25 10.65 16.44
C GLN A 67 -8.22 9.14 16.23
N GLN A 68 -7.38 8.46 17.02
CA GLN A 68 -7.24 7.00 17.00
C GLN A 68 -7.05 6.47 15.57
N LYS A 69 -5.85 6.62 15.03
CA LYS A 69 -5.51 6.21 13.65
C LYS A 69 -5.44 4.70 13.46
N GLU A 70 -5.43 3.92 14.53
CA GLU A 70 -5.20 2.47 14.47
C GLU A 70 -6.47 1.77 13.98
N VAL A 71 -6.36 1.14 12.81
CA VAL A 71 -7.43 0.34 12.18
C VAL A 71 -7.34 -1.11 12.66
N PHE A 72 -6.12 -1.63 12.75
CA PHE A 72 -5.83 -2.98 13.23
C PHE A 72 -4.45 -3.03 13.90
N VAL A 73 -4.32 -3.74 15.03
CA VAL A 73 -3.03 -3.94 15.71
C VAL A 73 -2.93 -5.36 16.26
N TYR A 74 -1.93 -6.09 15.80
CA TYR A 74 -1.46 -7.34 16.38
C TYR A 74 -0.08 -7.15 16.97
N ARG A 75 0.10 -7.49 18.26
CA ARG A 75 1.39 -7.41 18.96
C ARG A 75 1.38 -8.34 20.17
N ASN A 76 2.52 -8.96 20.47
CA ASN A 76 2.69 -9.85 21.63
C ASN A 76 1.68 -11.01 21.65
N GLY A 77 1.44 -11.64 20.50
CA GLY A 77 0.56 -12.81 20.41
C GLY A 77 -0.95 -12.51 20.37
N LYS A 78 -1.37 -11.25 20.42
CA LYS A 78 -2.79 -10.87 20.52
C LYS A 78 -3.16 -9.65 19.68
N ILE A 79 -4.45 -9.57 19.32
CA ILE A 79 -5.05 -8.38 18.72
C ILE A 79 -5.37 -7.40 19.84
N ASN A 80 -4.97 -6.13 19.70
CA ASN A 80 -5.23 -5.09 20.69
C ASN A 80 -6.46 -4.27 20.32
N GLU A 81 -7.64 -4.71 20.76
CA GLU A 81 -8.91 -4.05 20.43
C GLU A 81 -9.11 -2.68 21.10
N LYS A 82 -8.40 -2.42 22.22
CA LYS A 82 -8.61 -1.19 23.01
C LYS A 82 -8.14 0.06 22.28
N SER A 83 -7.12 -0.07 21.43
CA SER A 83 -6.52 1.05 20.72
C SER A 83 -7.09 1.27 19.31
N LEU A 84 -7.95 0.36 18.85
CA LEU A 84 -8.60 0.48 17.55
C LEU A 84 -9.61 1.62 17.54
N ASN A 85 -9.64 2.32 16.41
CA ASN A 85 -10.68 3.27 16.09
C ASN A 85 -12.07 2.60 16.16
N PRO A 86 -13.08 3.22 16.81
CA PRO A 86 -14.40 2.63 16.96
C PRO A 86 -15.06 2.19 15.64
N GLN A 87 -14.79 2.88 14.52
CA GLN A 87 -15.36 2.56 13.21
C GLN A 87 -14.93 1.20 12.64
N PHE A 88 -13.83 0.64 13.15
CA PHE A 88 -13.24 -0.61 12.65
C PHE A 88 -13.38 -1.78 13.63
N LYS A 89 -13.85 -1.53 14.86
CA LYS A 89 -14.05 -2.58 15.86
C LYS A 89 -15.06 -3.61 15.36
N GLY A 90 -14.71 -4.89 15.47
CA GLY A 90 -15.54 -6.00 15.01
C GLY A 90 -15.62 -6.17 13.48
N ARG A 91 -14.95 -5.32 12.69
CA ARG A 91 -14.94 -5.40 11.23
C ARG A 91 -13.62 -5.93 10.66
N THR A 92 -12.55 -5.90 11.44
CA THR A 92 -11.21 -6.35 11.01
C THR A 92 -10.87 -7.74 11.55
N SER A 93 -10.28 -8.60 10.73
CA SER A 93 -9.72 -9.90 11.14
C SER A 93 -8.40 -10.20 10.44
N LEU A 94 -7.57 -11.03 11.08
CA LEU A 94 -6.27 -11.44 10.55
C LEU A 94 -6.39 -12.83 9.92
N GLN A 95 -5.89 -13.01 8.69
CA GLN A 95 -5.95 -14.32 8.02
C GLN A 95 -4.84 -15.27 8.49
N SER A 96 -3.60 -14.82 8.47
CA SER A 96 -2.41 -15.63 8.81
C SER A 96 -1.28 -14.72 9.28
N LEU A 97 -0.39 -15.24 10.11
CA LEU A 97 0.85 -14.55 10.52
C LEU A 97 2.08 -15.05 9.77
N SER A 98 1.96 -16.20 9.10
CA SER A 98 3.03 -16.80 8.32
C SER A 98 3.03 -16.21 6.91
N THR A 99 4.18 -15.72 6.48
CA THR A 99 4.34 -14.93 5.25
C THR A 99 5.10 -15.72 4.20
N ALA A 100 4.57 -16.85 3.74
CA ALA A 100 5.21 -17.69 2.73
C ALA A 100 5.61 -16.88 1.47
N ASP A 101 4.67 -16.07 0.97
CA ASP A 101 4.88 -15.23 -0.21
C ASP A 101 5.39 -13.82 0.10
N GLY A 102 5.62 -13.51 1.39
CA GLY A 102 6.04 -12.18 1.84
C GLY A 102 4.89 -11.19 2.02
N GLU A 103 3.68 -11.70 2.24
CA GLU A 103 2.49 -10.89 2.42
C GLU A 103 1.70 -11.36 3.64
N VAL A 104 1.02 -10.42 4.29
CA VAL A 104 0.07 -10.65 5.38
C VAL A 104 -1.19 -9.82 5.17
N ASN A 105 -2.35 -10.43 5.33
CA ASN A 105 -3.64 -9.82 5.00
C ASN A 105 -4.48 -9.57 6.25
N VAL A 106 -4.98 -8.34 6.37
CA VAL A 106 -6.06 -7.99 7.29
C VAL A 106 -7.35 -7.88 6.49
N THR A 107 -8.33 -8.72 6.78
CA THR A 107 -9.65 -8.59 6.18
C THR A 107 -10.42 -7.44 6.84
N LEU A 108 -10.94 -6.51 6.04
CA LEU A 108 -11.90 -5.50 6.45
C LEU A 108 -13.28 -5.86 5.89
N SER A 109 -14.25 -6.01 6.78
CA SER A 109 -15.56 -6.56 6.45
C SER A 109 -16.61 -5.47 6.23
N ASN A 110 -17.53 -5.74 5.30
CA ASN A 110 -18.66 -4.88 4.96
C ASN A 110 -18.20 -3.43 4.71
N VAL A 111 -17.35 -3.24 3.70
CA VAL A 111 -16.78 -1.91 3.40
C VAL A 111 -17.84 -0.92 2.93
N THR A 112 -17.58 0.36 3.17
CA THR A 112 -18.48 1.48 2.87
C THR A 112 -17.69 2.62 2.21
N LYS A 113 -18.39 3.59 1.63
CA LYS A 113 -17.74 4.78 1.03
C LYS A 113 -16.93 5.59 2.07
N GLU A 114 -17.22 5.47 3.36
CA GLU A 114 -16.47 6.11 4.44
C GLU A 114 -15.12 5.44 4.72
N ASP A 115 -14.96 4.18 4.31
CA ASP A 115 -13.70 3.44 4.43
C ASP A 115 -12.69 3.84 3.34
N ASN A 116 -13.11 4.62 2.33
CA ASN A 116 -12.20 5.23 1.37
C ASN A 116 -11.07 5.97 2.08
N GLY A 117 -9.84 5.76 1.60
CA GLY A 117 -8.70 6.48 2.16
C GLY A 117 -7.36 5.79 1.93
N THR A 118 -6.36 6.35 2.60
CA THR A 118 -4.98 5.84 2.56
C THR A 118 -4.65 5.18 3.89
N TYR A 119 -4.30 3.91 3.82
CA TYR A 119 -3.92 3.09 4.94
C TYR A 119 -2.41 2.86 4.94
N GLY A 120 -1.76 3.12 6.07
CA GLY A 120 -0.37 2.75 6.31
C GLY A 120 -0.32 1.40 7.01
N CYS A 121 0.40 0.44 6.43
CA CYS A 121 0.66 -0.85 7.04
C CYS A 121 2.12 -1.01 7.41
N LEU A 122 2.35 -1.57 8.59
CA LEU A 122 3.65 -1.89 9.15
C LEU A 122 3.65 -3.35 9.58
N ALA A 123 4.54 -4.15 8.98
CA ALA A 123 4.81 -5.52 9.41
C ALA A 123 6.24 -5.66 9.93
N VAL A 124 6.39 -6.29 11.09
CA VAL A 124 7.69 -6.57 11.72
C VAL A 124 7.85 -8.07 11.90
N THR A 125 8.91 -8.62 11.33
CA THR A 125 9.35 -10.00 11.50
C THR A 125 10.72 -10.04 12.21
N LYS A 126 11.27 -11.23 12.44
CA LYS A 126 12.62 -11.37 13.02
C LYS A 126 13.74 -10.88 12.08
N GLU A 127 13.50 -10.90 10.78
CA GLU A 127 14.46 -10.51 9.74
C GLU A 127 14.40 -9.02 9.41
N GLY A 128 13.28 -8.35 9.70
CA GLY A 128 13.16 -6.95 9.32
C GLY A 128 11.78 -6.35 9.53
N ARG A 129 11.68 -5.10 9.10
CA ARG A 129 10.48 -4.26 9.14
C ARG A 129 10.18 -3.79 7.74
N LEU A 130 8.94 -3.95 7.30
CA LEU A 130 8.46 -3.43 6.03
C LEU A 130 7.23 -2.54 6.25
N GLU A 131 7.12 -1.53 5.39
CA GLU A 131 6.00 -0.59 5.36
C GLU A 131 5.37 -0.58 3.97
N THR A 132 4.05 -0.57 3.93
CA THR A 132 3.24 -0.59 2.71
C THR A 132 2.16 0.49 2.83
N ILE A 133 1.94 1.26 1.77
CA ILE A 133 0.83 2.20 1.66
C ILE A 133 -0.26 1.54 0.83
N ILE A 134 -1.50 1.60 1.30
CA ILE A 134 -2.66 1.01 0.64
C ILE A 134 -3.68 2.11 0.37
N HIS A 135 -4.05 2.32 -0.88
CA HIS A 135 -5.15 3.18 -1.27
C HIS A 135 -6.40 2.30 -1.48
N LEU A 136 -7.40 2.49 -0.62
CA LEU A 136 -8.67 1.82 -0.73
C LEU A 136 -9.68 2.74 -1.44
N HIS A 137 -10.26 2.25 -2.53
CA HIS A 137 -11.32 2.90 -3.26
C HIS A 137 -12.61 2.07 -3.21
N VAL A 138 -13.64 2.60 -2.56
CA VAL A 138 -14.97 2.00 -2.43
C VAL A 138 -15.98 2.85 -3.19
N ASP A 139 -16.42 2.33 -4.34
CA ASP A 139 -17.41 2.98 -5.21
C ASP A 139 -18.62 2.09 -5.45
N PRO A 140 -19.84 2.64 -5.51
CA PRO A 140 -21.00 1.88 -5.92
C PRO A 140 -20.91 1.44 -7.39
N PRO A 141 -21.49 0.28 -7.74
CA PRO A 141 -21.52 -0.19 -9.11
C PRO A 141 -22.20 0.84 -10.03
N GLY A 142 -21.50 1.23 -11.10
CA GLY A 142 -21.96 2.23 -12.09
C GLY A 142 -21.41 3.65 -11.91
N GLU A 143 -20.76 3.96 -10.79
CA GLU A 143 -20.03 5.24 -10.56
C GLU A 143 -18.54 5.11 -10.93
N SER A 144 -18.06 3.88 -11.14
CA SER A 144 -16.68 3.58 -11.50
C SER A 144 -16.35 4.02 -12.94
N LEU A 145 -15.65 5.15 -13.06
CA LEU A 145 -15.30 5.77 -14.35
C LEU A 145 -14.49 4.85 -15.27
N TRP A 146 -13.77 3.85 -14.74
CA TRP A 146 -13.04 2.88 -15.58
C TRP A 146 -13.99 2.06 -16.46
N ILE A 147 -15.22 1.75 -16.02
CA ILE A 147 -16.19 1.02 -16.85
C ILE A 147 -16.72 1.89 -18.00
N ARG A 148 -16.78 3.22 -17.80
CA ARG A 148 -17.26 4.15 -18.83
C ARG A 148 -16.27 4.35 -19.97
N THR A 149 -14.97 4.20 -19.73
CA THR A 149 -13.94 4.38 -20.77
C THR A 149 -13.74 3.14 -21.65
N PHE A 150 -14.17 1.95 -21.21
CA PHE A 150 -14.03 0.70 -21.98
C PHE A 150 -15.29 0.28 -22.76
N SER A 151 -16.45 0.89 -22.53
CA SER A 151 -17.73 0.49 -23.15
C SER A 151 -18.11 1.31 -24.39
N SER A 152 -17.13 1.71 -25.22
CA SER A 152 -17.40 2.39 -26.50
C SER A 152 -17.09 1.55 -27.74
N PHE A 153 -17.01 0.22 -27.64
CA PHE A 153 -16.94 -0.65 -28.82
C PHE A 153 -17.86 -1.87 -28.72
N LEU A 154 -18.64 -2.06 -29.80
CA LEU A 154 -19.55 -3.16 -30.16
C LEU A 154 -21.02 -3.05 -29.67
N VAL A 155 -21.75 -2.08 -30.22
CA VAL A 155 -23.10 -2.38 -30.75
C VAL A 155 -22.95 -2.44 -32.27
N LEU A 156 -22.58 -3.61 -32.79
CA LEU A 156 -22.84 -3.90 -34.20
C LEU A 156 -24.24 -4.50 -34.27
N ASP A 157 -25.06 -3.79 -35.03
CA ASP A 157 -26.40 -4.14 -35.49
C ASP A 157 -26.49 -5.59 -35.97
N GLY A 158 -27.63 -6.22 -35.69
CA GLY A 158 -27.91 -7.61 -36.00
C GLY A 158 -29.39 -7.92 -35.88
N ARG A 159 -30.24 -7.04 -36.43
CA ARG A 159 -31.66 -7.34 -36.63
C ARG A 159 -31.82 -8.24 -37.85
N ASN A 160 -32.34 -9.45 -37.62
CA ASN A 160 -32.85 -10.42 -38.60
C ASN A 160 -33.63 -9.78 -39.76
N ILE A 161 -33.23 -10.07 -41.01
CA ILE A 161 -34.07 -10.61 -42.10
C ILE A 161 -33.22 -11.61 -42.87
#